data_AF-A0A7K1F501-F1
#
_entry.id   AF-A0A7K1F501-F1
#
_cell.length_a   1.000
_cell.length_b   1.000
_cell.length_c   1.000
_cell.angle_alpha   90.00
_cell.angle_beta   90.00
_cell.angle_gamma   90.00
#
_symmetry.space_group_name_H-M   'P 1'
#
loop_
_entity.id
_entity.type
_entity.pdbx_description
1 polymer ?
#
loop_
_entity_poly.entity_id
_entity_poly.type
_entity_poly.pdbx_seq_one_letter_code
_entity_poly.pdbx_strand_id
1 'polypeptide(L)'
;MAAFKRVATAAFCALLLVACSAANSNTASAPQVKVSVEPPPPPAISPDVLSKIVDPLLVNIDLGQSVGMAVVDVATGQLLYDTGGTFVPASTAKLFTGAALLLTFDSKIPVTT
;
A
#
# COMPACT_ATOMS: atom_id res chain seq x y z
N MET A 1 16.27 12.83 27.02
CA MET A 1 15.43 13.51 26.01
C MET A 1 16.26 13.64 24.74
N ALA A 2 16.04 12.77 23.75
CA ALA A 2 16.76 12.80 22.48
C ALA A 2 15.75 12.99 21.36
N ALA A 3 15.97 14.01 20.55
CA ALA A 3 15.10 14.49 19.49
C ALA A 3 15.09 13.53 18.30
N PHE A 4 13.90 13.05 17.94
CA PHE A 4 13.69 12.22 16.75
C PHE A 4 13.62 13.15 15.51
N LYS A 5 14.68 13.18 14.72
CA LYS A 5 14.73 13.91 13.44
C LYS A 5 13.76 13.24 12.46
N ARG A 6 12.83 14.03 11.90
CA ARG A 6 11.97 13.64 10.78
C ARG A 6 12.83 13.43 9.54
N VAL A 7 12.99 12.18 9.11
CA VAL A 7 13.51 11.85 7.79
C VAL A 7 12.30 11.60 6.90
N ALA A 8 12.17 12.42 5.86
CA ALA A 8 11.13 12.32 4.84
C ALA A 8 11.32 11.01 4.06
N THR A 9 10.40 10.06 4.25
CA THR A 9 10.35 8.85 3.43
C THR A 9 9.49 9.13 2.21
N ALA A 10 10.16 9.30 1.08
CA ALA A 10 9.54 9.40 -0.23
C ALA A 10 8.76 8.12 -0.56
N ALA A 11 7.57 8.33 -1.11
CA ALA A 11 6.62 7.38 -1.67
C ALA A 11 7.27 6.15 -2.33
N PHE A 12 6.99 4.97 -1.76
CA PHE A 12 7.24 3.66 -2.38
C PHE A 12 5.99 3.25 -3.17
N CYS A 13 5.69 3.97 -4.27
CA CYS A 13 4.66 3.58 -5.23
C CYS A 13 5.31 2.79 -6.37
N ALA A 14 5.49 1.48 -6.17
CA ALA A 14 5.83 0.56 -7.25
C ALA A 14 4.55 -0.06 -7.83
N LEU A 15 3.84 0.69 -8.67
CA LEU A 15 2.85 0.14 -9.58
C LEU A 15 3.58 -0.19 -10.89
N LEU A 16 3.85 -1.47 -11.14
CA LEU A 16 4.45 -1.93 -12.40
C LEU A 16 3.51 -1.61 -13.58
N LEU A 17 3.84 -0.58 -14.35
CA LEU A 17 3.29 -0.34 -15.69
C LEU A 17 4.43 -0.50 -16.69
N VAL A 18 4.39 -1.57 -17.49
CA VAL A 18 5.24 -1.77 -18.65
C VAL A 18 4.95 -0.65 -19.66
N ALA A 19 5.95 0.20 -19.92
CA ALA A 19 5.89 1.21 -20.97
C ALA A 19 6.85 0.82 -22.10
N CYS A 20 6.30 0.56 -23.29
CA CYS A 20 7.05 0.46 -24.54
C CYS A 20 7.78 1.79 -24.77
N SER A 21 9.12 1.75 -24.80
CA SER A 21 9.95 2.91 -25.13
C SER A 21 10.08 3.02 -26.65
N ALA A 22 9.48 4.06 -27.24
CA ALA A 22 9.87 4.57 -28.55
C ALA A 22 10.74 5.81 -28.32
N ALA A 23 12.05 5.64 -28.45
CA ALA A 23 13.01 6.73 -28.44
C ALA A 23 13.02 7.45 -29.80
N ASN A 24 13.11 8.79 -29.76
CA ASN A 24 13.73 9.72 -30.72
C ASN A 24 13.14 11.14 -30.49
N SER A 25 13.82 12.28 -30.55
CA SER A 25 15.20 12.73 -30.36
C SER A 25 15.16 14.27 -30.31
N ASN A 26 16.05 14.90 -29.53
CA ASN A 26 16.56 16.28 -29.62
C ASN A 26 15.60 17.50 -29.54
N THR A 27 15.72 18.34 -28.49
CA THR A 27 16.42 19.66 -28.53
C THR A 27 16.00 20.60 -27.38
N ALA A 28 17.00 21.37 -26.92
CA ALA A 28 16.95 22.69 -26.25
C ALA A 28 16.39 22.81 -24.81
N SER A 29 17.31 23.14 -23.90
CA SER A 29 17.10 23.54 -22.51
C SER A 29 16.30 24.85 -22.41
N ALA A 30 15.09 24.79 -21.86
CA ALA A 30 14.34 25.92 -21.32
C ALA A 30 14.46 25.90 -19.78
N PRO A 31 14.44 27.07 -19.09
CA PRO A 31 14.53 27.11 -17.63
C PRO A 31 13.32 26.41 -17.03
N GLN A 32 13.57 25.29 -16.34
CA GLN A 32 12.55 24.48 -15.69
C GLN A 32 12.00 25.26 -14.48
N VAL A 33 10.89 25.97 -14.67
CA VAL A 33 10.07 26.43 -13.55
C VAL A 33 9.50 25.18 -12.91
N LYS A 34 10.09 24.75 -11.79
CA LYS A 34 9.63 23.61 -11.01
C LYS A 34 8.32 23.99 -10.30
N VAL A 35 7.21 23.98 -11.04
CA VAL A 35 5.87 24.04 -10.46
C VAL A 35 5.64 22.70 -9.77
N SER A 36 5.93 22.65 -8.47
CA SER A 36 5.52 21.52 -7.64
C SER A 36 4.02 21.67 -7.41
N VAL A 37 3.21 21.08 -8.29
CA VAL A 37 1.78 20.88 -8.02
C VAL A 37 1.70 19.80 -6.93
N GLU A 38 1.37 20.20 -5.71
CA GLU A 38 0.99 19.24 -4.68
C GLU A 38 -0.29 18.54 -5.16
N PRO A 39 -0.30 17.20 -5.27
CA PRO A 39 -1.51 16.48 -5.60
C PRO A 39 -2.61 16.83 -4.59
N PRO A 40 -3.84 17.12 -5.04
CA PRO A 40 -4.95 17.36 -4.12
C PRO A 40 -5.10 16.14 -3.19
N PRO A 41 -5.45 16.35 -1.91
CA PRO A 41 -5.62 15.25 -0.97
C PRO A 41 -6.62 14.23 -1.53
N PRO A 42 -6.35 12.92 -1.40
CA PRO A 42 -7.28 11.88 -1.82
C PRO A 42 -8.67 12.10 -1.21
N PRO A 43 -9.75 11.77 -1.92
CA PRO A 43 -11.09 11.85 -1.35
C PRO A 43 -11.17 11.02 -0.06
N ALA A 44 -11.63 11.63 1.03
CA ALA A 44 -11.87 10.91 2.28
C ALA A 44 -13.02 9.92 2.06
N ILE A 45 -12.75 8.63 2.23
CA ILE A 45 -13.79 7.59 2.22
C ILE A 45 -14.35 7.49 3.63
N SER A 46 -15.63 7.80 3.81
CA SER A 46 -16.31 7.61 5.09
C SER A 46 -16.57 6.11 5.34
N PRO A 47 -16.36 5.61 6.57
CA PRO A 47 -16.68 4.23 6.94
C PRO A 47 -18.10 3.80 6.55
N ASP A 48 -19.10 4.66 6.77
CA ASP A 48 -20.51 4.34 6.48
C ASP A 48 -20.78 4.05 4.99
N VAL A 49 -20.12 4.78 4.10
CA VAL A 49 -20.23 4.56 2.65
C VAL A 49 -19.53 3.26 2.26
N LEU A 50 -18.39 2.96 2.89
CA LEU A 50 -17.66 1.72 2.64
C LEU A 50 -18.48 0.50 3.07
N SER A 51 -19.09 0.50 4.26
CA SER A 51 -19.93 -0.61 4.72
C SER A 51 -21.12 -0.86 3.79
N LYS A 52 -21.80 0.20 3.33
CA LYS A 52 -22.91 0.08 2.37
C LYS A 52 -22.52 -0.61 1.06
N ILE A 53 -21.26 -0.52 0.66
CA ILE A 53 -20.73 -1.17 -0.56
C ILE A 53 -20.31 -2.60 -0.26
N VAL A 54 -19.65 -2.83 0.88
CA VAL A 54 -19.00 -4.12 1.15
C VAL A 54 -19.93 -5.14 1.81
N ASP A 55 -20.82 -4.73 2.71
CA ASP A 55 -21.72 -5.66 3.40
C ASP A 55 -22.52 -6.55 2.43
N PRO A 56 -23.08 -6.04 1.31
CA PRO A 56 -23.77 -6.87 0.32
C PRO A 56 -22.86 -7.88 -0.39
N LEU A 57 -21.55 -7.60 -0.49
CA LEU A 57 -20.59 -8.49 -1.12
C LEU A 57 -20.22 -9.64 -0.18
N LEU A 58 -20.12 -9.39 1.12
CA LEU A 58 -19.71 -10.39 2.11
C LEU A 58 -20.79 -11.42 2.43
N VAL A 59 -22.06 -11.14 2.12
CA VAL A 59 -23.17 -12.10 2.27
C VAL A 59 -23.33 -13.05 1.09
N ASN A 60 -22.46 -12.97 0.08
CA ASN A 60 -22.50 -13.88 -1.06
C ASN A 60 -22.14 -15.32 -0.63
N ILE A 61 -23.04 -16.26 -0.94
CA ILE A 61 -22.90 -17.67 -0.56
C ILE A 61 -21.64 -18.35 -1.13
N ASP A 62 -21.14 -17.88 -2.26
CA ASP A 62 -19.94 -18.42 -2.92
C ASP A 62 -18.66 -18.14 -2.12
N LEU A 63 -18.69 -17.19 -1.18
CA LEU A 63 -17.55 -16.89 -0.31
C LEU A 63 -17.39 -17.89 0.85
N GLY A 64 -18.37 -18.76 1.08
CA GLY A 64 -18.37 -19.72 2.18
C GLY A 64 -18.75 -19.10 3.53
N GLN A 65 -18.51 -19.84 4.62
CA GLN A 65 -19.04 -19.51 5.94
C GLN A 65 -18.18 -18.58 6.80
N SER A 66 -16.92 -18.37 6.40
CA SER A 66 -15.94 -17.64 7.22
C SER A 66 -15.10 -16.73 6.33
N VAL A 67 -15.56 -15.48 6.18
CA VAL A 67 -14.87 -14.43 5.41
C VAL A 67 -14.43 -13.35 6.38
N GLY A 68 -13.15 -12.98 6.30
CA GLY A 68 -12.58 -11.87 7.06
C GLY A 68 -12.18 -10.73 6.12
N MET A 69 -12.52 -9.49 6.48
CA MET A 69 -12.05 -8.32 5.77
C MET A 69 -11.79 -7.17 6.74
N ALA A 70 -10.64 -6.51 6.58
CA ALA A 70 -10.33 -5.26 7.24
C ALA A 70 -9.77 -4.25 6.23
N VAL A 71 -10.16 -2.99 6.37
CA VAL A 71 -9.70 -1.87 5.54
C VAL A 71 -9.21 -0.76 6.44
N VAL A 72 -7.99 -0.30 6.20
CA VAL A 72 -7.34 0.77 6.97
C VAL A 72 -6.89 1.85 6.00
N ASP A 73 -7.14 3.11 6.34
CA ASP A 73 -6.48 4.25 5.70
C ASP A 73 -5.00 4.25 6.09
N VAL A 74 -4.13 4.00 5.13
CA VAL A 74 -2.67 3.90 5.34
C VAL A 74 -2.05 5.25 5.73
N ALA A 75 -2.65 6.38 5.32
CA ALA A 75 -2.11 7.70 5.63
C ALA A 75 -2.36 8.09 7.09
N THR A 76 -3.53 7.75 7.63
CA THR A 76 -3.96 8.14 8.97
C THR A 76 -3.88 7.01 9.99
N GLY A 77 -3.82 5.76 9.54
CA GLY A 77 -3.96 4.56 10.37
C GLY A 77 -5.41 4.30 10.80
N GLN A 78 -6.39 5.05 10.28
CA GLN A 78 -7.80 4.88 10.65
C GLN A 78 -8.35 3.56 10.11
N LEU A 79 -8.90 2.73 10.99
CA LEU A 79 -9.69 1.56 10.59
C LEU A 79 -11.02 2.03 9.98
N LEU A 80 -11.25 1.71 8.73
CA LEU A 80 -12.44 2.10 7.97
C LEU A 80 -13.50 0.99 7.93
N TYR A 81 -13.07 -0.27 8.03
CA TYR A 81 -13.96 -1.44 8.03
C TYR A 81 -13.26 -2.62 8.69
N ASP A 82 -13.99 -3.45 9.45
CA ASP A 82 -13.49 -4.71 10.01
C ASP A 82 -14.64 -5.68 10.30
N THR A 83 -14.49 -6.94 9.87
CA THR A 83 -15.40 -8.03 10.25
C THR A 83 -14.93 -8.80 11.50
N GLY A 84 -13.68 -8.59 11.93
CA GLY A 84 -13.02 -9.37 12.97
C GLY A 84 -12.79 -10.84 12.58
N GLY A 85 -12.40 -11.65 13.57
CA GLY A 85 -12.23 -13.10 13.46
C GLY A 85 -10.77 -13.58 13.42
N THR A 86 -10.61 -14.90 13.53
CA THR A 86 -9.30 -15.58 13.46
C THR A 86 -9.33 -16.56 12.30
N PHE A 87 -8.34 -16.48 11.42
CA PHE A 87 -8.28 -17.27 10.19
C PHE A 87 -6.92 -17.96 10.08
N VAL A 88 -6.90 -19.13 9.44
CA VAL A 88 -5.63 -19.79 9.08
C VAL A 88 -5.09 -19.10 7.82
N PRO A 89 -3.96 -18.39 7.89
CA PRO A 89 -3.41 -17.73 6.72
C PRO A 89 -2.85 -18.79 5.77
N ALA A 90 -3.25 -18.72 4.49
CA ALA A 90 -2.62 -19.48 3.44
C ALA A 90 -1.26 -18.81 3.09
N SER A 91 -1.02 -18.51 1.81
CA SER A 91 0.19 -17.81 1.40
C SER A 91 0.30 -16.37 1.94
N THR A 92 -0.76 -15.79 2.53
CA THR A 92 -0.69 -14.50 3.24
C THR A 92 0.26 -14.52 4.44
N ALA A 93 0.56 -15.70 4.99
CA ALA A 93 1.62 -15.88 5.99
C ALA A 93 2.99 -15.35 5.51
N LYS A 94 3.24 -15.35 4.19
CA LYS A 94 4.48 -14.83 3.59
C LYS A 94 4.69 -13.35 3.85
N LEU A 95 3.63 -12.55 4.07
CA LEU A 95 3.77 -11.14 4.43
C LEU A 95 4.48 -10.98 5.79
N PHE A 96 4.08 -11.80 6.77
CA PHE A 96 4.74 -11.83 8.08
C PHE A 96 6.18 -12.35 7.97
N THR A 97 6.40 -13.44 7.22
CA THR A 97 7.76 -13.96 7.01
C THR A 97 8.65 -12.94 6.31
N GLY A 98 8.16 -12.28 5.26
CA GLY A 98 8.91 -11.25 4.53
C GLY A 98 9.23 -10.04 5.39
N ALA A 99 8.26 -9.54 6.16
CA ALA A 99 8.49 -8.46 7.11
C ALA A 99 9.54 -8.85 8.17
N ALA A 100 9.43 -10.06 8.74
CA ALA A 100 10.40 -10.56 9.71
C ALA A 100 11.81 -10.66 9.13
N LEU A 101 11.96 -11.15 7.89
CA LEU A 101 13.24 -11.21 7.21
C LEU A 101 13.87 -9.82 7.04
N LEU A 102 13.10 -8.84 6.54
CA LEU A 102 13.59 -7.47 6.35
C LEU A 102 13.98 -6.82 7.68
N LEU A 103 13.21 -7.05 8.74
CA LEU A 103 13.51 -6.53 10.08
C LEU A 103 14.73 -7.20 10.73
N THR A 104 15.04 -8.45 10.35
CA THR A 104 16.12 -9.24 10.96
C THR A 104 17.45 -9.10 10.22
N PHE A 105 17.43 -9.15 8.88
CA PHE A 105 18.63 -9.23 8.04
C PHE A 105 18.89 -7.97 7.20
N ASP A 106 18.03 -6.95 7.30
CA ASP A 106 17.99 -5.83 6.36
C ASP A 106 17.84 -6.35 4.90
N SER A 107 18.11 -5.53 3.88
CA SER A 107 18.10 -5.95 2.47
C SER A 107 19.25 -6.88 2.07
N LYS A 108 19.99 -7.44 3.03
CA LYS A 108 21.21 -8.24 2.81
C LYS A 108 21.05 -9.64 3.39
N ILE A 109 20.29 -10.46 2.69
CA ILE A 109 20.11 -11.87 3.03
C ILE A 109 21.34 -12.64 2.53
N PRO A 110 22.16 -13.25 3.41
CA PRO A 110 23.27 -14.08 2.97
C PRO A 110 22.72 -15.39 2.40
N VAL A 111 22.92 -15.61 1.11
CA VAL A 111 22.64 -16.89 0.45
C VAL A 111 23.96 -17.42 -0.10
N THR A 112 24.38 -18.58 0.39
CA THR A 112 25.59 -19.29 -0.06
C THR A 112 25.17 -20.62 -0.69
N THR A 113 25.79 -21.00 -1.80
CA THR A 113 25.56 -22.27 -2.51
C THR A 113 26.56 -23.34 -2.11
#